data_AF-A0AAE1MB69-F1
#
_entry.id   AF-A0AAE1MB69-F1
#
_cell.length_a   1.000
_cell.length_b   1.000
_cell.length_c   1.000
_cell.angle_alpha   90.00
_cell.angle_beta   90.00
_cell.angle_gamma   90.00
#
_symmetry.space_group_name_H-M   'P 1'
#
loop_
_entity.id
_entity.type
_entity.pdbx_description
1 polymer ?
#
loop_
_entity_poly.entity_id
_entity_poly.type
_entity_poly.pdbx_seq_one_letter_code
_entity_poly.pdbx_strand_id
1 'polypeptide(L)'
;MSDSCPEWIVEIQMTLGCVNDNEVKTCSICRVSEKIREAKDKDSYNYRPKCVAIGPIHRETRSDLQIMEETKWRYMHKLLSRPTKKLMRETVKICSESIRKMESIIRASYVEKIEMASEELARNMLLDACFLLEFLLMLSENTETDPSDLDYNINDKKKMLRVLTDLTLLENQIPFFLLTILSSQLLSPAEAAEQQELATLFKLSQDQRLSPPKTCRVAL
;
A
#
# COMPACT_ATOMS: atom_id res chain seq x y z
N MET A 1 10.69 -19.07 32.73
CA MET A 1 11.38 -18.90 31.44
C MET A 1 10.34 -19.23 30.39
N SER A 2 9.86 -18.24 29.65
CA SER A 2 8.75 -18.43 28.71
C SER A 2 9.25 -19.13 27.45
N ASP A 3 8.66 -20.30 27.14
CA ASP A 3 8.77 -20.95 25.83
C ASP A 3 8.14 -20.04 24.77
N SER A 4 8.95 -19.17 24.19
CA SER A 4 8.58 -18.45 22.98
C SER A 4 8.63 -19.44 21.82
N CYS A 5 7.53 -19.55 21.08
CA CYS A 5 7.50 -20.32 19.84
C CYS A 5 8.66 -19.83 18.93
N PRO A 6 9.50 -20.72 18.39
CA PRO A 6 10.56 -20.34 17.47
C PRO A 6 9.99 -19.51 16.30
N GLU A 7 10.69 -18.43 15.94
CA GLU A 7 10.25 -17.44 14.97
C GLU A 7 9.87 -18.07 13.61
N TRP A 8 10.58 -19.12 13.20
CA TRP A 8 10.29 -19.89 11.98
C TRP A 8 9.00 -20.71 12.04
N ILE A 9 8.57 -21.17 13.23
CA ILE A 9 7.29 -21.90 13.40
C ILE A 9 6.13 -20.93 13.26
N VAL A 10 6.26 -19.73 13.84
CA VAL A 10 5.29 -18.66 13.66
C VAL A 10 5.21 -18.29 12.19
N GLU A 11 6.35 -18.11 11.51
CA GLU A 11 6.39 -17.84 10.06
C GLU A 11 5.63 -18.90 9.24
N ILE A 12 5.90 -20.19 9.46
CA ILE A 12 5.18 -21.28 8.77
C ILE A 12 3.68 -21.27 9.08
N GLN A 13 3.30 -21.10 10.35
CA GLN A 13 1.87 -21.06 10.74
C GLN A 13 1.14 -19.86 10.11
N MET A 14 1.79 -18.70 10.06
CA MET A 14 1.25 -17.51 9.41
C MET A 14 1.15 -17.73 7.89
N THR A 15 2.18 -18.28 7.25
CA THR A 15 2.16 -18.61 5.81
C THR A 15 1.05 -19.60 5.47
N LEU A 16 0.88 -20.66 6.26
CA LEU A 16 -0.20 -21.64 6.06
C LEU A 16 -1.60 -21.03 6.28
N GLY A 17 -1.73 -20.08 7.21
CA GLY A 17 -2.97 -19.30 7.39
C GLY A 17 -3.30 -18.43 6.17
N CYS A 18 -2.28 -17.77 5.60
CA CYS A 18 -2.39 -16.93 4.41
C CYS A 18 -2.70 -17.75 3.14
N VAL A 19 -2.12 -18.95 2.98
CA VAL A 19 -2.41 -19.82 1.81
C VAL A 19 -3.90 -20.20 1.71
N ASN A 20 -4.61 -20.22 2.84
CA ASN A 20 -6.04 -20.55 2.90
C ASN A 20 -6.96 -19.31 2.87
N ASP A 21 -6.42 -18.10 2.93
CA ASP A 21 -7.17 -16.84 2.92
C ASP A 21 -6.99 -16.14 1.57
N ASN A 22 -8.08 -15.97 0.82
CA ASN A 22 -8.04 -15.33 -0.51
C ASN A 22 -7.60 -13.85 -0.44
N GLU A 23 -7.72 -13.20 0.72
CA GLU A 23 -7.33 -11.79 0.92
C GLU A 23 -5.85 -11.61 1.32
N VAL A 24 -5.22 -12.63 1.91
CA VAL A 24 -3.87 -12.52 2.47
C VAL A 24 -2.91 -13.46 1.73
N LYS A 25 -2.18 -12.95 0.73
CA LYS A 25 -1.20 -13.74 -0.03
C LYS A 25 0.22 -13.47 0.45
N THR A 26 0.90 -14.48 0.99
CA THR A 26 2.35 -14.43 1.26
C THR A 26 3.13 -14.27 -0.04
N CYS A 27 4.27 -13.58 0.02
CA CYS A 27 5.17 -13.38 -1.12
C CYS A 27 4.49 -12.77 -2.36
N SER A 28 3.46 -11.94 -2.15
CA SER A 28 2.67 -11.33 -3.23
C SER A 28 3.21 -9.98 -3.70
N ILE A 29 4.15 -9.39 -2.96
CA ILE A 29 4.80 -8.13 -3.31
C ILE A 29 6.28 -8.41 -3.58
N CYS A 30 6.75 -8.10 -4.79
CA CYS A 30 8.11 -8.38 -5.21
C CYS A 30 8.67 -7.23 -6.03
N ARG A 31 9.99 -7.04 -5.93
CA ARG A 31 10.73 -6.23 -6.90
C ARG A 31 10.85 -7.03 -8.20
N VAL A 32 10.63 -6.37 -9.32
CA VAL A 32 10.87 -6.92 -10.65
C VAL A 32 12.37 -7.17 -10.79
N SER A 33 12.71 -8.39 -11.22
CA SER A 33 14.11 -8.83 -11.31
C SER A 33 14.95 -7.90 -12.19
N GLU A 34 16.22 -7.71 -11.82
CA GLU A 34 17.15 -6.88 -12.62
C GLU A 34 17.30 -7.41 -14.06
N LYS A 35 17.13 -8.71 -14.32
CA LYS A 35 17.14 -9.26 -15.68
C LYS A 35 16.06 -8.68 -16.59
N ILE A 36 14.87 -8.40 -16.04
CA ILE A 36 13.77 -7.73 -16.76
C ILE A 36 14.08 -6.24 -16.92
N ARG A 37 14.82 -5.65 -15.97
CA ARG A 37 15.25 -4.25 -16.00
C ARG A 37 16.49 -4.01 -16.88
N GLU A 38 17.29 -5.03 -17.16
CA GLU A 38 18.47 -4.96 -18.03
C GLU A 38 18.14 -5.24 -19.49
N ALA A 39 16.98 -5.83 -19.77
CA ALA A 39 16.41 -5.81 -21.12
C ALA A 39 16.30 -4.33 -21.52
N LYS A 40 17.16 -3.89 -22.45
CA LYS A 40 17.35 -2.49 -22.89
C LYS A 40 16.13 -1.88 -23.60
N ASP A 41 14.93 -2.31 -23.25
CA ASP A 41 13.71 -1.68 -23.67
C ASP A 41 13.39 -0.47 -22.78
N LYS A 42 12.71 0.52 -23.35
CA LYS A 42 12.30 1.74 -22.65
C LYS A 42 11.44 1.47 -21.40
N ASP A 43 10.89 0.25 -21.30
CA ASP A 43 10.01 -0.20 -20.23
C ASP A 43 10.72 -0.67 -18.96
N SER A 44 12.03 -0.89 -19.00
CA SER A 44 12.82 -1.30 -17.82
C SER A 44 12.72 -0.30 -16.64
N TYR A 45 12.67 0.99 -16.95
CA TYR A 45 12.51 2.07 -15.97
C TYR A 45 11.04 2.29 -15.54
N ASN A 46 10.08 1.56 -16.13
CA ASN A 46 8.66 1.72 -15.83
C ASN A 46 8.18 0.94 -14.61
N TYR A 47 9.03 0.12 -13.97
CA TYR A 47 8.67 -0.65 -12.78
C TYR A 47 8.96 0.07 -11.45
N ARG A 48 9.73 1.18 -11.50
CA ARG A 48 10.05 2.01 -10.33
C ARG A 48 9.05 3.15 -10.20
N PRO A 49 8.62 3.51 -8.97
CA PRO A 49 7.76 4.66 -8.75
C PRO A 49 8.46 5.96 -9.16
N LYS A 50 7.70 6.87 -9.77
CA LYS A 50 8.20 8.14 -10.33
C LYS A 50 7.76 9.36 -9.51
N CYS A 51 6.71 9.23 -8.71
CA CYS A 51 5.99 10.31 -8.04
C CYS A 51 5.64 9.97 -6.59
N VAL A 52 5.20 8.75 -6.30
CA VAL A 52 4.86 8.30 -4.95
C VAL A 52 5.43 6.92 -4.67
N ALA A 53 6.25 6.80 -3.63
CA ALA A 53 6.61 5.51 -3.08
C ALA A 53 5.49 5.02 -2.16
N ILE A 54 5.13 3.75 -2.18
CA ILE A 54 4.13 3.13 -1.30
C ILE A 54 4.74 1.83 -0.80
N GLY A 55 4.73 1.67 0.52
CA GLY A 55 5.40 0.57 1.19
C GLY A 55 6.92 0.78 1.32
N PRO A 56 7.63 -0.24 1.82
CA PRO A 56 9.02 -0.10 2.26
C PRO A 56 10.04 -0.23 1.12
N ILE A 57 9.71 -0.89 0.01
CA ILE A 57 10.67 -1.29 -1.05
C ILE A 57 11.45 -0.11 -1.65
N HIS A 58 10.81 1.05 -1.79
CA HIS A 58 11.39 2.23 -2.46
C HIS A 58 11.65 3.42 -1.53
N ARG A 59 11.28 3.32 -0.24
CA ARG A 59 11.18 4.49 0.65
C ARG A 59 12.52 5.15 0.96
N GLU A 60 13.53 4.36 1.31
CA GLU A 60 14.84 4.86 1.76
C GLU A 60 15.74 5.31 0.59
N THR A 61 15.40 4.91 -0.64
CA THR A 61 16.28 5.07 -1.81
C THR A 61 16.04 6.36 -2.61
N ARG A 62 15.09 7.22 -2.20
CA ARG A 62 14.54 8.28 -3.07
C ARG A 62 14.33 9.61 -2.33
N SER A 63 15.37 10.44 -2.28
CA SER A 63 15.29 11.81 -1.76
C SER A 63 14.42 12.73 -2.61
N ASP A 64 14.19 12.39 -3.88
CA ASP A 64 13.35 13.12 -4.83
C ASP A 64 11.84 13.00 -4.56
N LEU A 65 11.42 12.11 -3.67
CA LEU A 65 10.01 11.87 -3.33
C LEU A 65 9.53 12.61 -2.07
N GLN A 66 10.36 13.49 -1.48
CA GLN A 66 10.03 14.23 -0.25
C GLN A 66 8.72 15.04 -0.33
N ILE A 67 8.45 15.66 -1.48
CA ILE A 67 7.21 16.44 -1.68
C ILE A 67 5.96 15.54 -1.53
N MET A 68 6.08 14.30 -1.98
CA MET A 68 4.97 13.36 -1.90
C MET A 68 4.80 12.81 -0.48
N GLU A 69 5.87 12.65 0.29
CA GLU A 69 5.76 12.31 1.71
C GLU A 69 4.97 13.36 2.49
N GLU A 70 5.21 14.64 2.24
CA GLU A 70 4.42 15.72 2.85
C GLU A 70 2.94 15.66 2.43
N THR A 71 2.67 15.37 1.15
CA THR A 71 1.31 15.17 0.64
C THR A 71 0.60 14.02 1.37
N LYS A 72 1.29 12.90 1.64
CA LYS A 72 0.69 11.81 2.42
C LYS A 72 0.30 12.23 3.83
N TRP A 73 1.11 13.05 4.50
CA TRP A 73 0.77 13.58 5.82
C TRP A 73 -0.47 14.47 5.78
N ARG A 74 -0.61 15.31 4.74
CA ARG A 74 -1.82 16.11 4.52
C ARG A 74 -3.05 15.22 4.33
N TYR A 75 -2.93 14.16 3.54
CA TYR A 75 -4.02 13.20 3.30
C TYR A 75 -4.42 12.45 4.57
N MET A 76 -3.44 11.98 5.34
CA MET A 76 -3.69 11.37 6.64
C MET A 76 -4.37 12.35 7.60
N HIS A 77 -3.94 13.62 7.64
CA HIS A 77 -4.59 14.64 8.46
C HIS A 77 -6.04 14.87 8.03
N LYS A 78 -6.31 15.00 6.72
CA LYS A 78 -7.67 15.16 6.17
C LYS A 78 -8.57 13.98 6.55
N LEU A 79 -8.09 12.75 6.36
CA LEU A 79 -8.79 11.53 6.70
C LEU A 79 -9.15 11.48 8.20
N LEU A 80 -8.19 11.79 9.06
CA LEU A 80 -8.36 11.76 10.52
C LEU A 80 -9.17 12.95 11.08
N SER A 81 -9.28 14.04 10.31
CA SER A 81 -10.07 15.22 10.68
C SER A 81 -11.55 15.07 10.36
N ARG A 82 -11.94 14.05 9.59
CA ARG A 82 -13.36 13.75 9.35
C ARG A 82 -14.07 13.52 10.70
N PRO A 83 -15.34 13.90 10.86
CA PRO A 83 -16.05 13.81 12.13
C PRO A 83 -16.19 12.36 12.61
N THR A 84 -15.19 11.87 13.34
CA THR A 84 -15.26 10.59 14.04
C THR A 84 -15.63 10.81 15.50
N LYS A 85 -16.19 9.80 16.16
CA LYS A 85 -16.52 9.85 17.59
C LYS A 85 -15.26 9.83 18.49
N LYS A 86 -14.05 9.78 17.93
CA LYS A 86 -12.78 9.55 18.64
C LYS A 86 -11.80 10.70 18.42
N LEU A 87 -10.90 10.90 19.39
CA LEU A 87 -9.79 11.85 19.25
C LEU A 87 -8.75 11.30 18.27
N MET A 88 -8.21 12.15 17.38
CA MET A 88 -7.18 11.77 16.39
C MET A 88 -6.02 10.95 16.98
N ARG A 89 -5.52 11.34 18.16
CA ARG A 89 -4.44 10.62 18.86
C ARG A 89 -4.82 9.18 19.21
N GLU A 90 -6.06 8.97 19.65
CA GLU A 90 -6.56 7.65 20.02
C GLU A 90 -6.75 6.78 18.77
N THR A 91 -7.28 7.36 17.69
CA THR A 91 -7.40 6.69 16.39
C THR A 91 -6.04 6.21 15.87
N VAL A 92 -5.03 7.10 15.86
CA VAL A 92 -3.66 6.73 15.43
C VAL A 92 -3.09 5.60 16.29
N LYS A 93 -3.34 5.61 17.61
CA LYS A 93 -2.89 4.55 18.52
C LYS A 93 -3.55 3.20 18.17
N ILE A 94 -4.87 3.18 18.00
CA ILE A 94 -5.63 1.95 17.67
C ILE A 94 -5.17 1.36 16.32
N CYS A 95 -5.01 2.21 15.31
CA CYS A 95 -4.52 1.79 14.00
C CYS A 95 -3.09 1.25 14.08
N SER A 96 -2.21 1.93 14.81
CA SER A 96 -0.82 1.49 15.00
C SER A 96 -0.73 0.13 15.72
N GLU A 97 -1.56 -0.09 16.74
CA GLU A 97 -1.64 -1.39 17.43
C GLU A 97 -2.16 -2.50 16.53
N SER A 98 -3.13 -2.20 15.65
CA SER A 98 -3.65 -3.15 14.67
C SER A 98 -2.57 -3.58 13.67
N ILE A 99 -1.79 -2.61 13.16
CA ILE A 99 -0.68 -2.89 12.24
C ILE A 99 0.41 -3.72 12.93
N ARG A 100 0.79 -3.38 14.17
CA ARG A 100 1.79 -4.12 14.95
C ARG A 100 1.40 -5.58 15.15
N LYS A 101 0.12 -5.86 15.42
CA LYS A 101 -0.37 -7.25 15.53
C LYS A 101 -0.20 -8.05 14.24
N MET A 102 -0.24 -7.39 13.08
CA MET A 102 -0.14 -8.01 11.76
C MET A 102 1.27 -7.95 11.17
N GLU A 103 2.28 -7.46 11.91
CA GLU A 103 3.62 -7.20 11.39
C GLU A 103 4.24 -8.43 10.71
N SER A 104 4.08 -9.62 11.29
CA SER A 104 4.58 -10.87 10.71
C SER A 104 3.97 -11.15 9.32
N ILE A 105 2.66 -10.93 9.16
CA ILE A 105 1.96 -11.07 7.88
C ILE A 105 2.43 -10.01 6.89
N ILE A 106 2.59 -8.77 7.36
CA ILE A 106 3.06 -7.67 6.51
C ILE A 106 4.42 -8.02 5.94
N ARG A 107 5.38 -8.45 6.77
CA ARG A 107 6.71 -8.87 6.33
C ARG A 107 6.64 -10.08 5.39
N ALA A 108 5.84 -11.09 5.72
CA ALA A 108 5.64 -12.29 4.89
C ALA A 108 4.93 -12.01 3.55
N SER A 109 4.31 -10.84 3.38
CA SER A 109 3.72 -10.43 2.11
C SER A 109 4.78 -10.02 1.08
N TYR A 110 5.99 -9.65 1.52
CA TYR A 110 7.10 -9.27 0.66
C TYR A 110 7.99 -10.49 0.36
N VAL A 111 8.36 -10.67 -0.91
CA VAL A 111 9.38 -11.67 -1.31
C VAL A 111 10.75 -11.32 -0.74
N GLU A 112 11.03 -10.02 -0.66
CA GLU A 112 12.27 -9.53 -0.08
C GLU A 112 12.13 -9.35 1.42
N LYS A 113 13.21 -9.64 2.15
CA LYS A 113 13.29 -9.37 3.57
C LYS A 113 13.26 -7.86 3.81
N ILE A 114 12.26 -7.41 4.55
CA ILE A 114 12.19 -6.02 5.02
C ILE A 114 13.03 -5.90 6.30
N GLU A 115 14.14 -5.16 6.25
CA GLU A 115 15.06 -4.97 7.38
C GLU A 115 14.71 -3.77 8.28
N MET A 116 13.62 -3.07 7.96
CA MET A 116 13.11 -1.93 8.71
C MET A 116 12.68 -2.30 10.13
N ALA A 117 12.97 -1.44 11.11
CA ALA A 117 12.54 -1.62 12.49
C ALA A 117 11.00 -1.66 12.61
N SER A 118 10.46 -2.43 13.56
CA SER A 118 9.02 -2.63 13.74
C SER A 118 8.23 -1.33 13.88
N GLU A 119 8.74 -0.36 14.65
CA GLU A 119 8.06 0.92 14.83
C GLU A 119 8.03 1.76 13.56
N GLU A 120 9.13 1.75 12.82
CA GLU A 120 9.25 2.44 11.55
C GLU A 120 8.36 1.81 10.48
N LEU A 121 8.33 0.47 10.41
CA LEU A 121 7.44 -0.26 9.52
C LEU A 121 5.98 0.07 9.82
N ALA A 122 5.57 0.04 11.09
CA ALA A 122 4.21 0.36 11.48
C ALA A 122 3.81 1.80 11.11
N ARG A 123 4.71 2.77 11.35
CA ARG A 123 4.51 4.17 10.96
C ARG A 123 4.33 4.30 9.44
N ASN A 124 5.19 3.63 8.69
CA ASN A 124 5.21 3.68 7.24
C ASN A 124 3.97 3.04 6.62
N MET A 125 3.56 1.88 7.13
CA MET A 125 2.32 1.21 6.73
C MET A 125 1.09 2.08 7.02
N LEU A 126 1.03 2.70 8.20
CA LEU A 126 -0.10 3.55 8.56
C LEU A 126 -0.20 4.77 7.64
N LEU A 127 0.91 5.47 7.41
CA LEU A 127 0.92 6.66 6.57
C LEU A 127 0.51 6.33 5.13
N ASP A 128 1.09 5.27 4.56
CA ASP A 128 0.81 4.87 3.19
C ASP A 128 -0.62 4.36 3.03
N ALA A 129 -1.15 3.61 4.00
CA ALA A 129 -2.53 3.16 3.99
C ALA A 129 -3.53 4.31 4.11
N CYS A 130 -3.31 5.27 5.03
CA CYS A 130 -4.15 6.46 5.15
C CYS A 130 -4.14 7.29 3.85
N PHE A 131 -2.97 7.45 3.22
CA PHE A 131 -2.87 8.11 1.93
C PHE A 131 -3.71 7.39 0.87
N LEU A 132 -3.59 6.06 0.76
CA LEU A 132 -4.37 5.27 -0.20
C LEU A 132 -5.87 5.39 0.06
N LEU A 133 -6.32 5.27 1.31
CA LEU A 133 -7.73 5.38 1.66
C LEU A 133 -8.31 6.74 1.24
N GLU A 134 -7.66 7.84 1.62
CA GLU A 134 -8.12 9.18 1.27
C GLU A 134 -8.03 9.44 -0.25
N PHE A 135 -6.99 8.93 -0.92
CA PHE A 135 -6.85 9.04 -2.37
C PHE A 135 -7.96 8.28 -3.10
N LEU A 136 -8.34 7.09 -2.63
CA LEU A 136 -9.45 6.32 -3.20
C LEU A 136 -10.79 7.04 -3.02
N LEU A 137 -11.06 7.60 -1.85
CA LEU A 137 -12.28 8.39 -1.60
C LEU A 137 -12.34 9.63 -2.50
N MET A 138 -11.20 10.30 -2.72
CA MET A 138 -11.13 11.42 -3.66
C MET A 138 -11.44 11.01 -5.11
N LEU A 139 -11.21 9.74 -5.48
CA LEU A 139 -11.57 9.25 -6.82
C LEU A 139 -13.06 8.91 -6.94
N SER A 140 -13.74 8.55 -5.84
CA SER A 140 -15.19 8.29 -5.84
C SER A 140 -15.98 9.59 -5.77
N GLU A 141 -15.53 10.50 -4.92
CA GLU A 141 -16.04 11.85 -4.79
C GLU A 141 -15.62 12.63 -6.05
N ASN A 142 -16.52 12.86 -7.02
CA ASN A 142 -16.30 13.80 -8.15
C ASN A 142 -16.13 15.26 -7.68
N THR A 143 -15.45 15.49 -6.55
CA THR A 143 -15.38 16.76 -5.87
C THR A 143 -14.48 17.71 -6.62
N GLU A 144 -15.07 18.84 -7.03
CA GLU A 144 -14.39 20.12 -7.11
C GLU A 144 -13.74 20.40 -5.74
N THR A 145 -12.52 19.90 -5.54
CA THR A 145 -11.78 20.11 -4.30
C THR A 145 -11.35 21.57 -4.26
N ASP A 146 -11.55 22.24 -3.12
CA ASP A 146 -11.11 23.63 -2.92
C ASP A 146 -9.61 23.74 -3.30
N PRO A 147 -9.24 24.61 -4.25
CA PRO A 147 -7.86 24.78 -4.70
C PRO A 147 -6.88 25.11 -3.57
N SER A 148 -7.36 25.58 -2.42
CA SER A 148 -6.55 25.96 -1.26
C SER A 148 -6.16 24.79 -0.34
N ASP A 149 -6.85 23.64 -0.39
CA ASP A 149 -6.59 22.49 0.49
C ASP A 149 -5.57 21.49 -0.08
N LEU A 150 -5.12 21.67 -1.33
CA LEU A 150 -4.18 20.79 -2.02
C LEU A 150 -2.99 21.57 -2.59
N ASP A 151 -2.02 21.85 -1.73
CA ASP A 151 -0.73 22.44 -2.13
C ASP A 151 0.05 21.54 -3.14
N TYR A 152 -0.31 20.25 -3.22
CA TYR A 152 -0.03 19.41 -4.38
C TYR A 152 -1.29 19.28 -5.24
N ASN A 153 -1.44 20.24 -6.15
CA ASN A 153 -2.56 20.40 -7.09
C ASN A 153 -2.78 19.13 -7.96
N ILE A 154 -3.44 18.10 -7.41
CA ILE A 154 -3.85 16.86 -8.10
C ILE A 154 -5.02 17.12 -9.07
N ASN A 155 -5.52 18.35 -9.11
CA ASN A 155 -6.43 18.84 -10.15
C ASN A 155 -5.76 18.88 -11.55
N ASP A 156 -4.43 18.79 -11.65
CA ASP A 156 -3.78 18.48 -12.92
C ASP A 156 -3.94 16.98 -13.22
N LYS A 157 -4.82 16.67 -14.18
CA LYS A 157 -5.05 15.31 -14.71
C LYS A 157 -3.73 14.56 -14.98
N LYS A 158 -2.67 15.24 -15.43
CA LYS A 158 -1.37 14.60 -15.68
C LYS A 158 -0.68 14.14 -14.40
N LYS A 159 -0.79 14.88 -13.29
CA LYS A 159 -0.22 14.48 -12.00
C LYS A 159 -1.00 13.33 -11.39
N MET A 160 -2.33 13.40 -11.43
CA MET A 160 -3.19 12.31 -10.98
C MET A 160 -2.90 11.01 -11.74
N LEU A 161 -2.76 11.07 -13.07
CA LEU A 161 -2.39 9.89 -13.87
C LEU A 161 -1.01 9.32 -13.50
N ARG A 162 -0.04 10.16 -13.12
CA ARG A 162 1.28 9.68 -12.66
C ARG A 162 1.18 8.98 -11.31
N VAL A 163 0.41 9.52 -10.37
CA VAL A 163 0.14 8.87 -9.08
C VAL A 163 -0.55 7.53 -9.33
N LEU A 164 -1.63 7.49 -10.13
CA LEU A 164 -2.31 6.24 -10.50
C LEU A 164 -1.35 5.23 -11.16
N THR A 165 -0.44 5.68 -12.01
CA THR A 165 0.57 4.81 -12.62
C THR A 165 1.42 4.16 -11.54
N ASP A 166 1.93 4.93 -10.58
CA ASP A 166 2.73 4.41 -9.47
C ASP A 166 1.96 3.48 -8.53
N LEU A 167 0.67 3.72 -8.29
CA LEU A 167 -0.21 2.87 -7.48
C LEU A 167 -0.54 1.51 -8.13
N THR A 168 -0.18 1.35 -9.41
CA THR A 168 -0.37 0.10 -10.15
C THR A 168 0.93 -0.67 -10.36
N LEU A 169 2.05 -0.18 -9.79
CA LEU A 169 3.35 -0.85 -9.87
C LEU A 169 3.43 -1.95 -8.81
N LEU A 170 3.83 -3.16 -9.22
CA LEU A 170 3.95 -4.30 -8.32
C LEU A 170 4.98 -4.08 -7.19
N GLU A 171 6.07 -3.36 -7.47
CA GLU A 171 7.13 -3.06 -6.50
C GLU A 171 6.73 -1.99 -5.48
N ASN A 172 5.61 -1.29 -5.69
CA ASN A 172 5.22 -0.08 -4.99
C ASN A 172 3.93 -0.29 -4.18
N GLN A 173 3.86 -1.38 -3.41
CA GLN A 173 2.63 -1.80 -2.75
C GLN A 173 2.78 -2.02 -1.24
N ILE A 174 1.66 -1.86 -0.54
CA ILE A 174 1.41 -2.44 0.78
C ILE A 174 0.45 -3.62 0.66
N PRO A 175 0.42 -4.54 1.64
CA PRO A 175 -0.53 -5.63 1.64
C PRO A 175 -1.98 -5.14 1.67
N PHE A 176 -2.83 -5.68 0.78
CA PHE A 176 -4.18 -5.18 0.58
C PHE A 176 -5.07 -5.26 1.83
N PHE A 177 -4.94 -6.34 2.61
CA PHE A 177 -5.71 -6.54 3.85
C PHE A 177 -5.55 -5.40 4.86
N LEU A 178 -4.43 -4.65 4.82
CA LEU A 178 -4.26 -3.47 5.67
C LEU A 178 -5.27 -2.38 5.37
N LEU A 179 -5.64 -2.21 4.10
CA LEU A 179 -6.67 -1.24 3.70
C LEU A 179 -8.03 -1.65 4.29
N THR A 180 -8.39 -2.95 4.23
CA THR A 180 -9.62 -3.48 4.83
C THR A 180 -9.68 -3.24 6.34
N ILE A 181 -8.59 -3.54 7.05
CA ILE A 181 -8.53 -3.36 8.51
C ILE A 181 -8.68 -1.88 8.86
N LEU A 182 -7.94 -1.01 8.18
CA LEU A 182 -7.92 0.41 8.52
C LEU A 182 -9.18 1.14 8.05
N SER A 183 -9.77 0.76 6.91
CA SER A 183 -11.03 1.35 6.45
C SER A 183 -12.15 1.13 7.47
N SER A 184 -12.24 -0.07 8.06
CA SER A 184 -13.21 -0.35 9.13
C SER A 184 -13.04 0.50 10.40
N GLN A 185 -11.85 1.05 10.62
CA GLN A 185 -11.53 1.87 11.79
C GLN A 185 -11.64 3.37 11.52
N LEU A 186 -11.40 3.79 10.27
CA LEU A 186 -11.24 5.18 9.87
C LEU A 186 -12.45 5.74 9.11
N LEU A 187 -13.21 4.88 8.42
CA LEU A 187 -14.29 5.28 7.53
C LEU A 187 -15.66 5.00 8.12
N SER A 188 -16.66 5.79 7.72
CA SER A 188 -18.06 5.43 7.90
C SER A 188 -18.44 4.22 7.04
N PRO A 189 -19.54 3.51 7.33
CA PRO A 189 -19.98 2.37 6.53
C PRO A 189 -20.22 2.70 5.05
N ALA A 190 -20.64 3.92 4.73
CA ALA A 190 -20.85 4.37 3.35
C ALA A 190 -19.52 4.56 2.62
N GLU A 191 -18.59 5.31 3.21
CA GLU A 191 -17.23 5.53 2.67
C GLU A 191 -16.47 4.21 2.52
N ALA A 192 -16.60 3.29 3.48
CA ALA A 192 -15.96 1.99 3.41
C ALA A 192 -16.47 1.14 2.23
N ALA A 193 -17.77 1.20 1.91
CA ALA A 193 -18.33 0.46 0.78
C ALA A 193 -17.80 0.99 -0.56
N GLU A 194 -17.75 2.32 -0.74
CA GLU A 194 -17.20 2.96 -1.94
C GLU A 194 -15.69 2.68 -2.09
N GLN A 195 -14.95 2.82 -0.99
CA GLN A 195 -13.53 2.54 -0.97
C GLN A 195 -13.24 1.07 -1.34
N GLN A 196 -14.05 0.13 -0.85
CA GLN A 196 -13.89 -1.30 -1.14
C GLN A 196 -14.12 -1.61 -2.62
N GLU A 197 -15.09 -0.98 -3.28
CA GLU A 197 -15.34 -1.15 -4.72
C GLU A 197 -14.11 -0.72 -5.54
N LEU A 198 -13.62 0.50 -5.28
CA LEU A 198 -12.42 1.01 -5.95
C LEU A 198 -11.21 0.13 -5.65
N ALA A 199 -10.98 -0.22 -4.38
CA ALA A 199 -9.87 -1.06 -3.97
C ALA A 199 -9.88 -2.42 -4.68
N THR A 200 -11.06 -3.00 -4.89
CA THR A 200 -11.24 -4.24 -5.66
C THR A 200 -10.85 -4.04 -7.12
N LEU A 201 -11.27 -2.94 -7.75
CA LEU A 201 -10.87 -2.60 -9.13
C LEU A 201 -9.35 -2.38 -9.24
N PHE A 202 -8.75 -1.68 -8.28
CA PHE A 202 -7.29 -1.52 -8.20
C PHE A 202 -6.59 -2.87 -8.09
N LYS A 203 -7.07 -3.76 -7.22
CA LYS A 203 -6.49 -5.10 -7.06
C LYS A 203 -6.59 -5.93 -8.34
N LEU A 204 -7.73 -5.92 -9.02
CA LEU A 204 -7.91 -6.59 -10.31
C LEU A 204 -6.97 -6.05 -11.39
N SER A 205 -6.74 -4.73 -11.42
CA SER A 205 -5.82 -4.12 -12.38
C SER A 205 -4.36 -4.58 -12.19
N GLN A 206 -3.97 -4.85 -10.94
CA GLN A 206 -2.64 -5.36 -10.61
C GLN A 206 -2.52 -6.85 -10.96
N ASP A 207 -3.55 -7.65 -10.66
CA ASP A 207 -3.58 -9.08 -10.99
C ASP A 207 -3.57 -9.33 -12.50
N GLN A 208 -4.19 -8.45 -13.30
CA GLN A 208 -4.09 -8.51 -14.77
C GLN A 208 -2.68 -8.25 -15.30
N ARG A 209 -1.87 -7.42 -14.61
CA ARG A 209 -0.45 -7.20 -14.97
C ARG A 209 0.45 -8.37 -14.55
N LEU A 210 0.02 -9.17 -13.58
CA LEU A 210 0.68 -10.41 -13.17
C LEU A 210 0.40 -11.58 -14.14
N SER A 211 -0.56 -11.44 -15.06
CA SER A 211 -0.77 -12.43 -16.11
C SER A 211 0.45 -12.45 -17.04
N PRO A 212 1.16 -13.59 -17.19
CA PRO A 212 2.36 -13.64 -18.01
C PRO A 212 2.00 -13.21 -19.45
N PRO A 213 2.88 -12.48 -20.15
CA PRO A 213 2.70 -12.26 -21.57
C PRO A 213 2.51 -13.61 -22.24
N LYS A 214 1.56 -13.70 -23.20
CA LYS A 214 1.17 -14.91 -23.95
C LYS A 214 2.32 -15.64 -24.67
N THR A 215 3.55 -15.20 -24.49
CA THR A 215 4.79 -15.72 -25.08
C THR A 215 5.61 -16.61 -24.14
N CYS A 216 5.30 -16.73 -22.85
CA CYS A 216 5.91 -17.77 -22.00
C CYS A 216 5.11 -19.08 -22.07
N ARG A 217 5.18 -19.79 -23.20
CA ARG A 217 5.00 -21.24 -23.20
C ARG A 217 6.25 -21.85 -22.59
N VAL A 218 6.17 -22.25 -21.32
CA VAL A 218 7.19 -23.11 -20.72
C VAL A 218 7.10 -24.47 -21.43
N ALA A 219 8.15 -24.83 -22.15
CA ALA A 219 8.38 -26.20 -22.59
C ALA A 219 8.54 -27.07 -21.34
N LEU A 220 7.82 -28.20 -21.33
CA LEU A 220 7.93 -29.26 -20.32
C LEU A 220 9.37 -29.74 -20.16
#